data_AF-A0A3D2FAN8-F1
#
_entry.id   AF-A0A3D2FAN8-F1
#
_cell.length_a   1.000
_cell.length_b   1.000
_cell.length_c   1.000
_cell.angle_alpha   90.00
_cell.angle_beta   90.00
_cell.angle_gamma   90.00
#
_symmetry.space_group_name_H-M   'P 1'
#
loop_
_entity.id
_entity.type
_entity.pdbx_description
1 polymer ?
#
loop_
_entity_poly.entity_id
_entity_poly.type
_entity_poly.pdbx_seq_one_letter_code
_entity_poly.pdbx_strand_id
1 'polypeptide(L)'
;MVTDDLGDALQDAFWLTCDHLLMRHTNPWELDEALCAWGYATGPCEVMDHLGLHIVFERRAGAGSPILRRMVAEGRIGKIGGVGHYRYPGGGGAVIDPLIEDLILEEAYFAKQIRTAMDDDTLVKHLNAVLAQSIEDAVATGADRGAVIALAIERLHFPAAKIGTL
;
A
#
# COMPACT_ATOMS: atom_id res chain seq x y z
N MET A 1 0.39 6.66 -23.16
CA MET A 1 0.77 5.81 -22.01
C MET A 1 0.10 4.46 -22.25
N VAL A 2 0.84 3.36 -22.22
CA VAL A 2 0.25 2.03 -22.40
C VAL A 2 -0.53 1.71 -21.11
N THR A 3 -1.60 0.91 -21.19
CA THR A 3 -2.48 0.60 -20.04
C THR A 3 -1.71 0.07 -18.82
N ASP A 4 -0.63 -0.68 -19.05
CA ASP A 4 0.23 -1.19 -17.97
C ASP A 4 0.98 -0.09 -17.22
N ASP A 5 1.51 0.91 -17.93
CA ASP A 5 2.22 2.05 -17.31
C ASP A 5 1.28 2.87 -16.42
N LEU A 6 0.01 3.02 -16.83
CA LEU A 6 -1.00 3.74 -16.07
C LEU A 6 -1.38 3.01 -14.78
N GLY A 7 -1.56 1.69 -14.87
CA GLY A 7 -1.87 0.87 -13.71
C GLY A 7 -0.75 0.86 -12.68
N ASP A 8 0.50 0.82 -13.14
CA ASP A 8 1.67 0.88 -12.26
C ASP A 8 1.79 2.24 -11.57
N ALA A 9 1.60 3.35 -12.31
CA ALA A 9 1.62 4.68 -11.73
C ALA A 9 0.53 4.88 -10.66
N LEU A 10 -0.69 4.40 -10.93
CA LEU A 10 -1.81 4.45 -9.98
C LEU A 10 -1.51 3.65 -8.71
N GLN A 11 -0.97 2.44 -8.87
CA GLN A 11 -0.63 1.56 -7.76
C GLN A 11 0.53 2.10 -6.93
N ASP A 12 1.56 2.65 -7.57
CA ASP A 12 2.70 3.24 -6.88
C ASP A 12 2.30 4.50 -6.09
N ALA A 13 1.41 5.34 -6.62
CA ALA A 13 0.89 6.50 -5.89
C ALA A 13 0.10 6.08 -4.62
N PHE A 14 -0.72 5.04 -4.74
CA PHE A 14 -1.48 4.49 -3.62
C PHE A 14 -0.56 3.90 -2.55
N TRP A 15 0.41 3.06 -2.94
CA TRP A 15 1.36 2.44 -2.00
C TRP A 15 2.34 3.42 -1.38
N LEU A 16 2.75 4.47 -2.10
CA LEU A 16 3.52 5.57 -1.52
C LEU A 16 2.76 6.25 -0.37
N THR A 17 1.44 6.41 -0.51
CA THR A 17 0.60 6.96 0.55
C THR A 17 0.49 6.01 1.74
N CYS A 18 0.40 4.70 1.48
CA CYS A 18 0.45 3.67 2.52
C CYS A 18 1.76 3.75 3.32
N ASP A 19 2.92 3.83 2.64
CA ASP A 19 4.23 3.99 3.28
C ASP A 19 4.31 5.23 4.18
N HIS A 20 3.72 6.35 3.76
CA HIS A 20 3.69 7.57 4.55
C HIS A 20 2.79 7.46 5.78
N LEU A 21 1.67 6.75 5.68
CA LEU A 21 0.78 6.48 6.80
C LEU A 21 1.43 5.55 7.83
N LEU A 22 2.14 4.52 7.36
CA LEU A 22 2.93 3.63 8.22
C LEU A 22 3.98 4.42 9.02
N MET A 23 4.60 5.44 8.43
CA MET A 23 5.54 6.31 9.16
C MET A 23 4.87 7.21 10.21
N ARG A 24 3.62 7.62 10.00
CA ARG A 24 2.93 8.66 10.79
C ARG A 24 2.04 8.14 11.90
N HIS A 25 1.47 6.95 11.74
CA HIS A 25 0.41 6.52 12.66
C HIS A 25 0.35 5.00 12.83
N THR A 26 0.18 4.29 11.71
CA THR A 26 -0.35 2.93 11.71
C THR A 26 0.75 1.88 11.63
N ASN A 27 0.36 0.61 11.71
CA ASN A 27 1.15 -0.57 11.37
C ASN A 27 0.46 -1.33 10.20
N PRO A 28 1.11 -2.33 9.60
CA PRO A 28 0.57 -2.99 8.40
C PRO A 28 -0.80 -3.63 8.60
N TRP A 29 -1.06 -4.24 9.76
CA TRP A 29 -2.32 -4.93 10.02
C TRP A 29 -3.47 -3.96 10.30
N GLU A 30 -3.25 -2.89 11.05
CA GLU A 30 -4.26 -1.84 11.24
C GLU A 30 -4.65 -1.18 9.91
N LEU A 31 -3.68 -0.88 9.05
CA LEU A 31 -3.92 -0.33 7.71
C LEU A 31 -4.78 -1.26 6.86
N ASP A 32 -4.38 -2.53 6.77
CA ASP A 32 -5.08 -3.53 5.98
C ASP A 32 -6.47 -3.82 6.56
N GLU A 33 -6.61 -3.95 7.88
CA GLU A 33 -7.88 -4.16 8.58
C GLU A 33 -8.85 -2.99 8.34
N ALA A 34 -8.39 -1.74 8.45
CA ALA A 34 -9.21 -0.57 8.20
C ALA A 34 -9.74 -0.53 6.75
N LEU A 35 -8.88 -0.81 5.77
CA LEU A 35 -9.28 -0.86 4.35
C LEU A 35 -10.21 -2.04 4.06
N CYS A 36 -9.94 -3.21 4.62
CA CYS A 36 -10.81 -4.38 4.46
C CYS A 36 -12.18 -4.15 5.11
N ALA A 37 -12.23 -3.58 6.31
CA ALA A 37 -13.46 -3.21 6.99
C ALA A 37 -14.27 -2.18 6.19
N TRP A 38 -13.59 -1.25 5.51
CA TRP A 38 -14.24 -0.32 4.60
C TRP A 38 -14.76 -0.97 3.31
N GLY A 39 -14.12 -2.05 2.84
CA GLY A 39 -14.62 -2.89 1.76
C GLY A 39 -13.60 -3.35 0.71
N TYR A 40 -12.31 -3.04 0.87
CA TYR A 40 -11.26 -3.61 0.02
C TYR A 40 -11.22 -5.13 0.17
N ALA A 41 -10.99 -5.86 -0.93
CA ALA A 41 -10.95 -7.32 -0.88
C ALA A 41 -9.69 -7.85 -0.18
N THR A 42 -8.58 -7.12 -0.26
CA THR A 42 -7.32 -7.40 0.43
C THR A 42 -6.61 -6.08 0.69
N GLY A 43 -5.98 -5.95 1.85
CA GLY A 43 -5.24 -4.74 2.19
C GLY A 43 -3.93 -4.59 1.40
N PRO A 44 -3.43 -3.36 1.21
CA PRO A 44 -2.26 -3.07 0.40
C PRO A 44 -0.99 -3.75 0.89
N CYS A 45 -0.79 -3.92 2.20
CA CYS A 45 0.43 -4.55 2.72
C CYS A 45 0.48 -6.03 2.32
N GLU A 46 -0.63 -6.76 2.46
CA GLU A 46 -0.71 -8.14 1.99
C GLU A 46 -0.60 -8.23 0.45
N VAL A 47 -1.22 -7.32 -0.30
CA VAL A 47 -1.07 -7.28 -1.78
C VAL A 47 0.40 -7.09 -2.19
N MET A 48 1.12 -6.16 -1.54
CA MET A 48 2.54 -5.94 -1.79
C MET A 48 3.40 -7.17 -1.44
N ASP A 49 3.10 -7.85 -0.34
CA ASP A 49 3.78 -9.09 0.04
C ASP A 49 3.54 -10.22 -0.97
N HIS A 50 2.33 -10.28 -1.54
CA HIS A 50 1.97 -11.23 -2.58
C HIS A 50 2.70 -10.98 -3.90
N LEU A 51 2.88 -9.71 -4.27
CA LEU A 51 3.68 -9.33 -5.44
C LEU A 51 5.18 -9.60 -5.21
N GLY A 52 5.67 -9.31 -4.01
CA GLY A 52 7.07 -9.42 -3.62
C GLY A 52 7.71 -8.05 -3.46
N LEU A 53 8.20 -7.76 -2.26
CA LEU A 53 8.65 -6.42 -1.87
C LEU A 53 9.90 -5.94 -2.61
N HIS A 54 10.76 -6.86 -3.05
CA HIS A 54 11.91 -6.53 -3.90
C HIS A 54 11.46 -5.98 -5.26
N ILE A 55 10.40 -6.54 -5.87
CA ILE A 55 9.82 -6.06 -7.13
C ILE A 55 9.19 -4.68 -6.91
N VAL A 56 8.44 -4.50 -5.82
CA VAL A 56 7.85 -3.20 -5.46
C VAL A 56 8.94 -2.13 -5.30
N PHE A 57 10.03 -2.47 -4.61
CA PHE A 57 11.15 -1.57 -4.38
C PHE A 57 11.89 -1.19 -5.67
N GLU A 58 12.15 -2.16 -6.55
CA GLU A 58 12.77 -1.95 -7.86
C GLU A 58 11.88 -1.10 -8.77
N ARG A 59 10.57 -1.41 -8.84
CA ARG A 59 9.60 -0.66 -9.67
C ARG A 59 9.55 0.81 -9.28
N ARG A 60 9.56 1.09 -7.98
CA ARG A 60 9.55 2.46 -7.44
C ARG A 60 10.91 3.14 -7.48
N ALA A 61 11.96 2.49 -8.03
CA ALA A 61 13.34 2.99 -8.06
C ALA A 61 13.85 3.46 -6.68
N GLY A 62 13.40 2.80 -5.61
CA GLY A 62 13.69 3.18 -4.23
C GLY A 62 13.02 4.45 -3.72
N ALA A 63 12.07 5.03 -4.46
CA ALA A 63 11.24 6.14 -3.99
C ALA A 63 10.25 5.66 -2.92
N GLY A 64 10.13 6.40 -1.82
CA GLY A 64 9.24 6.03 -0.72
C GLY A 64 9.75 6.41 0.65
N SER A 65 9.09 5.86 1.67
CA SER A 65 9.61 5.87 3.03
C SER A 65 10.82 4.94 3.15
N PRO A 66 11.67 5.10 4.18
CA PRO A 66 12.80 4.19 4.39
C PRO A 66 12.37 2.77 4.82
N ILE A 67 11.09 2.54 5.12
CA ILE A 67 10.53 1.25 5.56
C ILE A 67 10.80 0.17 4.50
N LEU A 68 10.28 0.34 3.27
CA LEU A 68 10.40 -0.67 2.22
C LEU A 68 11.87 -0.99 1.90
N ARG A 69 12.72 0.04 1.86
CA ARG A 69 14.16 -0.12 1.63
C ARG A 69 14.80 -1.00 2.71
N ARG A 70 14.47 -0.75 3.98
CA ARG A 70 15.01 -1.52 5.10
C ARG A 70 14.45 -2.94 5.14
N MET A 71 13.15 -3.11 4.88
CA MET A 71 12.53 -4.42 4.76
C MET A 71 13.26 -5.30 3.75
N VAL A 72 13.48 -4.79 2.53
CA VAL A 72 14.21 -5.53 1.49
C VAL A 72 15.65 -5.83 1.90
N ALA A 73 16.34 -4.87 2.53
CA ALA A 73 17.71 -5.06 3.02
C ALA A 73 17.82 -6.13 4.13
N GLU A 74 16.79 -6.29 4.97
CA GLU A 74 16.70 -7.30 6.02
C GLU A 74 16.15 -8.65 5.51
N GLY A 75 15.91 -8.79 4.21
CA GLY A 75 15.44 -10.04 3.60
C GLY A 75 13.93 -10.26 3.70
N ARG A 76 13.14 -9.23 4.07
CA ARG A 76 11.68 -9.24 3.99
C ARG A 76 11.28 -9.02 2.54
N ILE A 77 11.23 -10.10 1.75
CA ILE A 77 10.94 -10.05 0.31
C ILE A 77 9.47 -10.36 -0.04
N GLY A 78 8.61 -10.56 0.97
CA GLY A 78 7.19 -10.87 0.81
C GLY A 78 6.89 -12.36 1.00
N LYS A 79 5.71 -12.78 0.54
CA LYS A 79 5.19 -14.15 0.71
C LYS A 79 6.11 -15.22 0.14
N ILE A 80 6.80 -14.93 -0.96
CA ILE A 80 7.78 -15.84 -1.58
C ILE A 80 8.95 -16.18 -0.64
N GLY A 81 9.36 -15.26 0.21
CA GLY A 81 10.41 -15.45 1.21
C GLY A 81 9.88 -15.89 2.58
N GLY A 82 8.57 -16.07 2.73
CA GLY A 82 7.92 -16.39 4.00
C GLY A 82 7.80 -15.21 4.97
N VAL A 83 8.33 -14.04 4.63
CA VAL A 83 8.29 -12.83 5.47
C VAL A 83 8.33 -11.55 4.63
N GLY A 84 7.40 -10.64 4.92
CA GLY A 84 7.22 -9.32 4.32
C GLY A 84 6.76 -8.32 5.38
N HIS A 85 5.65 -7.63 5.11
CA HIS A 85 4.84 -6.95 6.13
C HIS A 85 4.26 -7.96 7.12
N TYR A 86 3.97 -9.18 6.65
CA TYR A 86 3.51 -10.30 7.46
C TYR A 86 4.47 -11.48 7.41
N ARG A 87 4.30 -12.42 8.34
CA ARG A 87 4.89 -13.76 8.24
C ARG A 87 3.92 -14.72 7.55
N TYR A 88 4.48 -15.66 6.81
CA TYR A 88 3.75 -16.68 6.06
C TYR A 88 4.26 -18.08 6.41
N PRO A 89 3.83 -18.66 7.54
CA PRO A 89 4.25 -20.00 7.95
C PRO A 89 3.62 -21.06 7.03
N GLY A 90 4.42 -21.60 6.09
CA GLY A 90 4.17 -22.88 5.40
C GLY A 90 2.77 -23.11 4.85
N GLY A 91 2.29 -22.23 3.97
CA GLY A 91 1.00 -22.38 3.27
C GLY A 91 -0.23 -21.81 4.01
N GLY A 92 -0.04 -21.27 5.21
CA GLY A 92 -1.05 -20.47 5.91
C GLY A 92 -1.26 -19.07 5.33
N GLY A 93 -2.27 -18.36 5.85
CA GLY A 93 -2.51 -16.94 5.57
C GLY A 93 -1.47 -16.01 6.22
N ALA A 94 -1.66 -14.70 6.04
CA ALA A 94 -0.84 -13.68 6.68
C ALA A 94 -0.92 -13.78 8.22
N VAL A 95 0.22 -13.69 8.89
CA VAL A 95 0.33 -13.65 10.35
C VAL A 95 1.10 -12.40 10.76
N ILE A 96 0.59 -11.68 11.76
CA ILE A 96 1.24 -10.49 12.31
C ILE A 96 2.70 -10.82 12.74
N ASP A 97 3.60 -9.92 12.37
CA ASP A 97 5.00 -9.96 12.75
C ASP A 97 5.37 -8.72 13.56
N PRO A 98 5.48 -8.81 14.89
CA PRO A 98 5.82 -7.64 15.72
C PRO A 98 7.14 -6.95 15.31
N LEU A 99 8.07 -7.69 14.70
CA LEU A 99 9.34 -7.12 14.23
C LEU A 99 9.17 -6.08 13.12
N ILE A 100 8.07 -6.10 12.35
CA ILE A 100 7.82 -5.05 11.35
C ILE A 100 7.40 -3.74 12.01
N GLU A 101 6.68 -3.81 13.13
CA GLU A 101 6.29 -2.62 13.88
C GLU A 101 7.52 -1.97 14.51
N ASP A 102 8.41 -2.76 15.13
CA ASP A 102 9.68 -2.26 15.65
C ASP A 102 10.50 -1.54 14.55
N LEU A 103 10.61 -2.16 13.37
CA LEU A 103 11.29 -1.56 12.21
C LEU A 103 10.65 -0.22 11.81
N ILE A 104 9.33 -0.16 11.70
CA ILE A 104 8.60 1.07 11.33
C ILE A 104 8.77 2.16 12.38
N LEU A 105 8.73 1.81 13.67
CA LEU A 105 8.92 2.75 14.79
C LEU A 105 10.34 3.31 14.80
N GLU A 106 11.36 2.47 14.57
CA GLU A 106 12.75 2.89 14.45
C GLU A 106 12.96 3.82 13.25
N GLU A 107 12.42 3.49 12.08
CA GLU A 107 12.52 4.34 10.90
C GLU A 107 11.83 5.69 11.11
N ALA A 108 10.64 5.70 11.73
CA ALA A 108 9.95 6.93 12.11
C ALA A 108 10.81 7.77 13.06
N TYR A 109 11.44 7.15 14.05
CA TYR A 109 12.34 7.81 14.98
C TYR A 109 13.57 8.42 14.27
N PHE A 110 14.27 7.67 13.42
CA PHE A 110 15.44 8.17 12.68
C PHE A 110 15.09 9.29 11.70
N ALA A 111 13.92 9.21 11.08
CA ALA A 111 13.38 10.27 10.22
C ALA A 111 12.87 11.49 11.00
N LYS A 112 12.89 11.47 12.34
CA LYS A 112 12.30 12.48 13.23
C LYS A 112 10.81 12.72 12.94
N GLN A 113 10.11 11.67 12.51
CA GLN A 113 8.69 11.72 12.25
C GLN A 113 7.92 11.64 13.57
N ILE A 114 7.09 12.64 13.83
CA ILE A 114 6.17 12.60 14.97
C ILE A 114 5.01 11.69 14.59
N ARG A 115 4.81 10.64 15.38
CA ARG A 115 3.67 9.74 15.22
C ARG A 115 2.48 10.24 16.03
N THR A 116 1.30 10.24 15.42
CA THR A 116 0.04 10.68 16.03
C THR A 116 -1.05 9.66 15.77
N ALA A 117 -1.92 9.42 16.74
CA ALA A 117 -3.13 8.60 16.55
C ALA A 117 -4.00 9.15 15.40
N MET A 118 -4.52 8.27 14.54
CA MET A 118 -5.49 8.56 13.50
C MET A 118 -6.55 7.46 13.55
N ASP A 119 -7.82 7.81 13.39
CA ASP A 119 -8.87 6.80 13.30
C ASP A 119 -8.91 6.16 11.90
N ASP A 120 -9.39 4.92 11.85
CA ASP A 120 -9.53 4.13 10.61
C ASP A 120 -10.30 4.89 9.51
N ASP A 121 -11.34 5.60 9.91
CA ASP A 121 -12.20 6.39 9.03
C ASP A 121 -11.40 7.50 8.32
N THR A 122 -10.59 8.24 9.08
CA THR A 122 -9.69 9.28 8.58
C THR A 122 -8.59 8.70 7.69
N LEU A 123 -8.00 7.57 8.09
CA LEU A 123 -6.98 6.86 7.33
C LEU A 123 -7.51 6.44 5.94
N VAL A 124 -8.69 5.82 5.91
CA VAL A 124 -9.29 5.33 4.67
C VAL A 124 -9.75 6.49 3.79
N LYS A 125 -10.34 7.54 4.37
CA LYS A 125 -10.67 8.77 3.63
C LYS A 125 -9.44 9.38 2.98
N HIS A 126 -8.29 9.41 3.67
CA HIS A 126 -7.06 9.96 3.12
C HIS A 126 -6.56 9.16 1.90
N LEU A 127 -6.51 7.83 2.00
CA LEU A 127 -6.08 6.98 0.89
C LEU A 127 -7.01 7.07 -0.32
N ASN A 128 -8.32 7.03 -0.08
CA ASN A 128 -9.32 7.16 -1.15
C ASN A 128 -9.26 8.53 -1.82
N ALA A 129 -8.99 9.60 -1.08
CA ALA A 129 -8.82 10.93 -1.66
C ALA A 129 -7.59 11.01 -2.58
N VAL A 130 -6.47 10.38 -2.20
CA VAL A 130 -5.27 10.32 -3.06
C VAL A 130 -5.54 9.46 -4.31
N LEU A 131 -6.25 8.35 -4.16
CA LEU A 131 -6.64 7.51 -5.29
C LEU A 131 -7.54 8.29 -6.27
N ALA A 132 -8.58 8.96 -5.77
CA ALA A 132 -9.46 9.78 -6.59
C ALA A 132 -8.68 10.88 -7.33
N GLN A 133 -7.78 11.59 -6.64
CA GLN A 133 -6.93 12.60 -7.28
C GLN A 133 -6.04 12.01 -8.37
N SER A 134 -5.43 10.84 -8.13
CA SER A 134 -4.60 10.15 -9.12
C SER A 134 -5.38 9.74 -10.36
N ILE A 135 -6.65 9.36 -10.20
CA ILE A 135 -7.58 9.09 -11.31
C ILE A 135 -7.88 10.37 -12.09
N GLU A 136 -8.18 11.48 -11.41
CA GLU A 136 -8.42 12.77 -12.07
C GLU A 136 -7.20 13.25 -12.86
N ASP A 137 -6.00 13.12 -12.30
CA ASP A 137 -4.75 13.50 -12.97
C ASP A 137 -4.51 12.66 -14.24
N ALA A 138 -4.80 11.36 -14.17
CA ALA A 138 -4.72 10.47 -15.34
C ALA A 138 -5.76 10.86 -16.42
N VAL A 139 -7.00 11.16 -16.03
CA VAL A 139 -8.05 11.59 -16.96
C VAL A 139 -7.69 12.94 -17.60
N ALA A 140 -7.15 13.88 -16.82
CA ALA A 140 -6.70 15.19 -17.31
C ALA A 140 -5.57 15.08 -18.36
N THR A 141 -4.78 14.01 -18.31
CA THR A 141 -3.73 13.72 -19.30
C THR A 141 -4.21 12.83 -20.46
N GLY A 142 -5.52 12.55 -20.53
CA GLY A 142 -6.17 11.88 -21.64
C GLY A 142 -6.43 10.38 -21.45
N ALA A 143 -6.28 9.84 -20.23
CA ALA A 143 -6.68 8.47 -19.95
C ALA A 143 -8.22 8.30 -19.94
N ASP A 144 -8.69 7.13 -20.34
CA ASP A 144 -10.11 6.77 -20.19
C ASP A 144 -10.44 6.49 -18.73
N ARG A 145 -11.42 7.21 -18.16
CA ARG A 145 -11.82 7.08 -16.76
C ARG A 145 -12.25 5.65 -16.41
N GLY A 146 -13.01 5.00 -17.29
CA GLY A 146 -13.48 3.63 -17.07
C GLY A 146 -12.32 2.65 -16.96
N ALA A 147 -11.31 2.79 -17.82
CA ALA A 147 -10.09 2.00 -17.77
C ALA A 147 -9.28 2.24 -16.48
N VAL A 148 -9.15 3.49 -16.02
CA VAL A 148 -8.41 3.78 -14.77
C VAL A 148 -9.13 3.19 -13.55
N ILE A 149 -10.46 3.30 -13.51
CA ILE A 149 -11.27 2.69 -12.44
C ILE A 149 -11.16 1.16 -12.47
N ALA A 150 -11.17 0.54 -13.66
CA ALA A 150 -10.96 -0.91 -13.78
C ALA A 150 -9.59 -1.32 -13.22
N LEU A 151 -8.53 -0.55 -13.50
CA LEU A 151 -7.20 -0.77 -12.93
C LEU A 151 -7.19 -0.61 -11.40
N ALA A 152 -7.93 0.33 -10.84
CA ALA A 152 -8.05 0.47 -9.38
C ALA A 152 -8.70 -0.77 -8.73
N ILE A 153 -9.75 -1.31 -9.36
CA ILE A 153 -10.42 -2.53 -8.88
C ILE A 153 -9.48 -3.74 -8.98
N GLU A 154 -8.83 -3.91 -10.13
CA GLU A 154 -7.96 -5.05 -10.40
C GLU A 154 -6.68 -5.03 -9.56
N ARG A 155 -5.97 -3.90 -9.52
CA ARG A 155 -4.62 -3.80 -8.94
C ARG A 155 -4.60 -3.35 -7.49
N LEU A 156 -5.60 -2.60 -7.05
CA LEU A 156 -5.70 -2.11 -5.66
C LEU A 156 -6.79 -2.81 -4.88
N HIS A 157 -7.51 -3.76 -5.50
CA HIS A 157 -8.62 -4.48 -4.89
C HIS A 157 -9.71 -3.53 -4.38
N PHE A 158 -9.88 -2.39 -5.05
CA PHE A 158 -10.89 -1.38 -4.72
C PHE A 158 -12.30 -1.99 -4.87
N PRO A 159 -13.24 -1.76 -3.92
CA PRO A 159 -14.58 -2.31 -3.99
C PRO A 159 -15.40 -1.73 -5.14
N ALA A 160 -15.73 -2.57 -6.13
CA ALA A 160 -16.55 -2.17 -7.28
C ALA A 160 -17.91 -1.54 -6.90
N ALA A 161 -18.51 -1.97 -5.78
CA ALA A 161 -19.75 -1.40 -5.25
C ALA A 161 -19.62 0.05 -4.77
N LYS A 162 -18.40 0.56 -4.60
CA LYS A 162 -18.10 1.91 -4.09
C LYS A 162 -17.46 2.82 -5.12
N ILE A 163 -17.46 2.48 -6.41
CA ILE A 163 -16.88 3.34 -7.47
C ILE A 163 -17.47 4.76 -7.44
N GLY A 164 -18.73 4.93 -7.00
CA GLY A 164 -19.33 6.26 -6.84
C GLY A 164 -18.70 7.16 -5.77
N THR A 165 -17.70 6.68 -5.03
CA THR A 165 -16.89 7.49 -4.10
C THR A 165 -15.57 7.98 -4.70
N LEU A 166 -15.24 7.57 -5.94
CA LEU A 166 -14.04 7.96 -6.68
C LEU A 166 -14.32 9.12 -7.64
#